data_AF-A0A7J8NYC0-F1
#
_entry.id   AF-A0A7J8NYC0-F1
#
_cell.length_a   1.000
_cell.length_b   1.000
_cell.length_c   1.000
_cell.angle_alpha   90.00
_cell.angle_beta   90.00
_cell.angle_gamma   90.00
#
_symmetry.space_group_name_H-M   'P 1'
#
loop_
_entity.id
_entity.type
_entity.pdbx_description
1 polymer ?
#
loop_
_entity_poly.entity_id
_entity_poly.type
_entity_poly.pdbx_seq_one_letter_code
_entity_poly.pdbx_strand_id
1 'polypeptide(L)'
;MTDLEGNIVDVPNPSGRGPGYRYFGAAKKLPGVRELFEKPPELRKRRTRYDIYKRIDASYYGYRDEEDGVLARVEGPAERGSCCERGFV
;
A
#
# COMPACT_ATOMS: atom_id res chain seq x y z
N MET A 1 23.06 18.15 -26.66
CA MET A 1 22.23 17.03 -26.17
C MET A 1 22.41 17.02 -24.66
N THR A 2 21.38 17.28 -23.85
CA THR A 2 21.46 17.10 -22.39
C THR A 2 21.30 15.62 -22.07
N ASP A 3 21.98 15.17 -21.03
CA ASP A 3 21.87 13.85 -20.41
C ASP A 3 20.46 13.60 -19.86
N LEU A 4 20.10 12.32 -19.69
CA LEU A 4 18.76 11.84 -19.34
C LEU A 4 18.26 12.39 -17.99
N GLU A 5 19.18 12.83 -17.13
CA GLU A 5 18.94 13.46 -15.83
C GLU A 5 18.83 15.00 -15.88
N GLY A 6 18.94 15.61 -17.07
CA GLY A 6 18.74 17.05 -17.27
C GLY A 6 19.81 17.95 -16.66
N ASN A 7 21.05 17.45 -16.52
CA ASN A 7 22.18 18.30 -16.15
C ASN A 7 22.73 19.06 -17.38
N ILE A 8 23.42 20.16 -17.09
CA ILE A 8 23.96 21.07 -18.10
C ILE A 8 25.31 20.52 -18.53
N VAL A 9 25.37 20.00 -19.75
CA VAL A 9 26.62 19.75 -20.47
C VAL A 9 26.96 20.98 -21.29
N ASP A 10 28.13 21.56 -21.05
CA ASP A 10 28.70 22.64 -21.87
C ASP A 10 28.98 22.12 -23.28
N VAL A 11 28.07 22.42 -24.21
CA VAL A 11 28.25 22.09 -25.63
C VAL A 11 29.03 23.24 -26.30
N PRO A 12 30.19 22.96 -26.92
CA PRO A 12 30.93 23.99 -27.66
C PRO A 12 30.08 24.55 -28.80
N ASN A 13 29.99 25.88 -28.87
CA ASN A 13 29.20 26.58 -29.89
C ASN A 13 29.89 26.46 -31.27
N PRO A 14 29.26 25.87 -32.31
CA PRO A 14 29.88 25.77 -33.63
C PRO A 14 29.95 27.11 -34.39
N SER A 15 29.30 28.18 -33.89
CA SER A 15 29.09 29.44 -34.64
C SER A 15 29.96 30.63 -34.18
N GLY A 16 30.97 30.43 -33.33
CA GLY A 16 31.99 31.45 -33.02
C GLY A 16 31.54 32.73 -32.28
N ARG A 17 30.25 32.89 -31.96
CA ARG A 17 29.79 33.94 -31.02
C ARG A 17 29.96 33.41 -29.59
N GLY A 18 30.56 34.22 -28.71
CA GLY A 18 31.02 33.84 -27.36
C GLY A 18 29.99 33.12 -26.49
N PRO A 19 30.39 32.62 -25.29
CA PRO A 19 29.63 31.65 -24.50
C PRO A 19 28.23 32.17 -24.16
N GLY A 20 27.28 31.85 -25.03
CA GLY A 20 25.89 32.21 -24.86
C GLY A 20 25.30 31.25 -23.85
N TYR A 21 25.13 31.71 -22.62
CA TYR A 21 24.42 30.98 -21.57
C TYR A 21 23.07 30.50 -22.11
N ARG A 22 22.93 29.19 -22.26
CA ARG A 22 21.73 28.53 -22.79
C ARG A 22 20.98 27.88 -21.63
N TYR A 23 19.97 28.58 -21.13
CA TYR A 23 19.19 28.25 -19.93
C TYR A 23 18.21 27.06 -20.09
N PHE A 24 18.48 26.09 -20.97
CA PHE A 24 17.56 24.99 -21.19
C PHE A 24 17.53 24.07 -19.94
N GLY A 25 16.34 23.75 -19.44
CA GLY A 25 16.14 22.83 -18.31
C GLY A 25 16.25 23.43 -16.90
N ALA A 26 16.87 24.61 -16.73
CA ALA A 26 16.99 25.28 -15.42
C ALA A 26 15.61 25.63 -14.80
N ALA A 27 14.61 25.89 -15.64
CA ALA A 27 13.25 26.18 -15.21
C ALA A 27 12.61 25.06 -14.38
N LYS A 28 13.01 23.79 -14.58
CA LYS A 28 12.48 22.65 -13.80
C LYS A 28 12.97 22.63 -12.34
N LYS A 29 14.08 23.31 -12.05
CA LYS A 29 14.71 23.36 -10.71
C LYS A 29 14.24 24.57 -9.88
N LEU A 30 13.36 25.42 -10.43
CA LEU A 30 12.83 26.58 -9.70
C LEU A 30 11.89 26.13 -8.55
N PRO A 31 11.92 26.81 -7.39
CA PRO A 31 10.94 26.60 -6.32
C PRO A 31 9.54 26.87 -6.89
N GLY A 32 8.55 26.02 -6.54
CA GLY A 32 7.21 26.04 -7.13
C GLY A 32 7.05 25.23 -8.42
N VAL A 33 7.99 25.29 -9.37
CA VAL A 33 7.94 24.42 -10.57
C VAL A 33 8.31 22.99 -10.19
N ARG A 34 9.31 22.81 -9.32
CA ARG A 34 9.76 21.48 -8.87
C ARG A 34 8.64 20.70 -8.18
N GLU A 35 7.87 21.37 -7.33
CA GLU A 35 6.78 20.79 -6.52
C GLU A 35 5.64 20.25 -7.40
N LEU A 36 5.37 20.89 -8.55
CA LEU A 36 4.36 20.41 -9.51
C LEU A 36 4.75 19.11 -10.21
N PHE A 37 6.05 18.77 -10.24
CA PHE A 37 6.57 17.54 -10.85
C PHE A 37 6.95 16.47 -9.81
N GLU A 38 6.88 16.78 -8.51
CA GLU A 38 7.08 15.80 -7.44
C GLU A 38 5.89 14.83 -7.43
N LYS A 39 6.14 13.56 -7.80
CA LYS A 39 5.09 12.54 -7.84
C LYS A 39 4.57 12.29 -6.42
N PRO A 40 3.25 12.21 -6.22
CA PRO A 40 2.68 11.87 -4.93
C PRO A 40 3.22 10.50 -4.46
N PRO A 41 3.42 10.32 -3.14
CA PRO A 41 3.92 9.06 -2.59
C PRO A 41 3.03 7.91 -3.05
N GLU A 42 3.64 6.78 -3.45
CA GLU A 42 2.88 5.64 -3.95
C GLU A 42 1.81 5.22 -2.94
N LEU A 43 0.55 5.31 -3.37
CA LEU A 43 -0.60 4.88 -2.58
C LEU A 43 -0.39 3.41 -2.19
N ARG A 44 -0.50 3.12 -0.90
CA ARG A 44 -0.44 1.74 -0.38
C ARG A 44 -1.40 0.88 -1.19
N LYS A 45 -0.85 -0.12 -1.90
CA LYS A 45 -1.64 -1.06 -2.71
C LYS A 45 -2.68 -1.72 -1.80
N ARG A 46 -3.95 -1.55 -2.16
CA ARG A 46 -5.06 -2.26 -1.50
C ARG A 46 -4.85 -3.75 -1.71
N ARG A 47 -5.19 -4.56 -0.71
CA ARG A 47 -5.15 -6.03 -0.83
C ARG A 47 -6.07 -6.43 -1.98
N THR A 48 -5.57 -7.29 -2.87
CA THR A 48 -6.40 -7.84 -3.94
C THR A 48 -7.34 -8.91 -3.37
N ARG A 49 -8.42 -9.22 -4.09
CA ARG A 49 -9.33 -10.32 -3.68
C ARG A 49 -8.55 -11.64 -3.52
N TYR A 50 -7.59 -11.90 -4.40
CA TYR A 50 -6.73 -13.07 -4.34
C TYR A 50 -5.93 -13.14 -3.03
N ASP A 51 -5.36 -12.02 -2.57
CA ASP A 51 -4.60 -11.96 -1.30
C ASP A 51 -5.46 -12.22 -0.07
N ILE A 52 -6.75 -11.90 -0.16
CA ILE A 52 -7.73 -12.17 0.90
C ILE A 52 -8.03 -13.66 0.91
N TYR A 53 -8.43 -14.25 -0.22
CA TYR A 53 -8.74 -15.68 -0.31
C TYR A 53 -7.55 -16.57 0.06
N LYS A 54 -6.32 -16.15 -0.23
CA LYS A 54 -5.11 -16.90 0.14
C LYS A 54 -4.92 -17.05 1.65
N ARG A 55 -5.51 -16.19 2.47
CA ARG A 55 -5.45 -16.26 3.94
C ARG A 55 -6.68 -16.88 4.59
N ILE A 56 -7.66 -17.30 3.78
CA ILE A 56 -8.86 -17.97 4.27
C ILE A 56 -8.51 -19.46 4.37
N ASP A 57 -8.15 -19.89 5.57
CA ASP A 57 -7.82 -21.28 5.90
C ASP A 57 -9.03 -22.00 6.54
N ALA A 58 -8.93 -23.32 6.75
CA ALA A 58 -9.97 -24.10 7.43
C ALA A 58 -10.34 -23.55 8.82
N SER A 59 -9.40 -22.90 9.51
CA SER A 59 -9.64 -22.21 10.78
C SER A 59 -10.67 -21.08 10.66
N TYR A 60 -10.79 -20.44 9.50
CA TYR A 60 -11.81 -19.39 9.27
C TYR A 60 -13.24 -19.94 9.38
N TYR A 61 -13.43 -21.21 9.02
CA TYR A 61 -14.70 -21.90 9.10
C TYR A 61 -14.88 -22.68 10.42
N GLY A 62 -13.99 -22.50 11.39
CA GLY A 62 -14.12 -23.11 12.72
C GLY A 62 -13.83 -24.61 12.78
N TYR A 63 -13.30 -25.22 11.70
CA TYR A 63 -13.01 -26.67 11.66
C TYR A 63 -12.03 -27.16 12.73
N ARG A 64 -11.29 -26.26 13.40
CA ARG A 64 -10.34 -26.59 14.47
C ARG A 64 -10.83 -26.22 15.87
N ASP A 65 -11.94 -25.49 15.98
CA ASP A 65 -12.41 -24.97 17.27
C ASP A 65 -13.01 -26.07 18.16
N GLU A 66 -13.43 -27.19 17.56
CA GLU A 66 -13.93 -28.36 18.29
C GLU A 66 -12.82 -29.17 18.98
N GLU A 67 -11.58 -29.15 18.47
CA GLU A 67 -10.47 -29.97 19.00
C GLU A 67 -9.88 -29.44 20.31
N ASP A 68 -9.85 -28.12 20.52
CA ASP A 68 -9.25 -27.50 21.72
C ASP A 68 -10.14 -27.64 22.98
N GLY A 69 -11.40 -28.08 22.82
CA GLY A 69 -12.35 -28.30 23.92
C GLY A 69 -12.75 -27.03 24.70
N VAL A 70 -12.27 -25.85 24.28
CA VAL A 70 -12.65 -24.55 24.86
C VAL A 70 -14.12 -24.26 24.61
N LEU A 71 -14.61 -24.57 23.41
CA LEU A 71 -16.01 -24.36 23.02
C LEU A 71 -16.97 -25.11 23.96
N ALA A 72 -16.72 -26.40 24.19
CA ALA A 72 -17.52 -27.24 25.08
C ALA A 72 -17.56 -26.73 26.53
N ARG A 73 -16.49 -26.10 27.03
CA ARG A 73 -16.44 -25.53 28.38
C ARG A 73 -17.33 -24.29 28.53
N VAL A 74 -17.49 -23.52 27.45
CA VAL A 74 -18.26 -22.27 27.45
C VAL A 74 -19.73 -22.54 27.13
N GLU A 75 -20.02 -23.43 26.17
CA GLU A 75 -21.39 -23.75 25.75
C GLU A 75 -22.14 -24.57 26.80
N GLY A 76 -21.46 -25.52 27.48
CA GLY A 76 -22.04 -26.37 28.52
C GLY A 76 -22.83 -25.65 29.64
N PRO A 77 -22.27 -24.63 30.30
CA PRO A 77 -23.02 -23.87 31.29
C PRO A 77 -24.09 -22.97 30.66
N ALA A 78 -23.87 -22.45 29.46
CA ALA A 78 -24.81 -21.58 28.76
C ALA A 78 -26.07 -22.32 28.28
N GLU A 79 -25.93 -23.53 27.74
CA GLU A 79 -27.04 -24.41 27.36
C GLU A 79 -27.88 -24.81 28.57
N ARG A 80 -27.22 -25.14 29.71
CA ARG A 80 -27.90 -25.51 30.96
C ARG A 80 -28.66 -24.34 31.57
N GLY A 81 -28.05 -23.15 31.59
CA GLY A 81 -28.72 -21.93 32.05
C GLY A 81 -29.91 -21.56 31.17
N SER A 82 -29.73 -21.65 29.84
CA SER A 82 -30.80 -21.36 28.89
C SER A 82 -31.94 -22.38 28.92
N CYS A 83 -31.64 -23.66 29.19
CA CYS A 83 -32.64 -24.71 29.38
C CYS A 83 -33.46 -24.47 30.66
N CYS A 84 -32.81 -24.10 31.77
CA CYS A 84 -33.49 -23.73 33.02
C CYS A 84 -34.37 -22.48 32.87
N GLU A 85 -33.91 -21.45 32.14
CA GLU A 85 -34.70 -20.24 31.89
C GLU A 85 -35.88 -20.48 30.94
N ARG A 86 -35.75 -21.42 30.00
CA ARG A 86 -36.79 -21.74 29.01
C ARG A 86 -37.71 -22.89 29.41
N GLY A 87 -37.50 -23.51 30.57
CA GLY A 87 -38.41 -24.52 31.15
C GLY A 87 -38.62 -25.76 30.30
N PHE A 88 -37.65 -26.13 29.46
CA PHE A 88 -37.72 -27.36 28.66
C PHE A 88 -37.14 -28.50 29.51
N VAL A 89 -38.01 -29.35 30.06
CA VAL A 89 -37.64 -30.62 30.73
C VAL A 89 -37.61 -31.74 29.71
#